data_AF-A0ABC8SEB3-F1
#
_entry.id   AF-A0ABC8SEB3-F1
#
_cell.length_a   1.000
_cell.length_b   1.000
_cell.length_c   1.000
_cell.angle_alpha   90.00
_cell.angle_beta   90.00
_cell.angle_gamma   90.00
#
_symmetry.space_group_name_H-M   'P 1'
#
loop_
_entity.id
_entity.type
_entity.pdbx_description
1 polymer ?
#
loop_
_entity_poly.entity_id
_entity_poly.type
_entity_poly.pdbx_seq_one_letter_code
_entity_poly.pdbx_strand_id
1 'polypeptide(L)' 'MAKLPFKHSNRNRIYGRIIKEKVKLPPRHSIEAHSLLKGFVQKGPLKMIGSRPRGGDEIKSNR' A
#
# COMPACT_ATOMS: atom_id res chain seq x y z
N MET A 1 16.84 7.23 3.86
CA MET A 1 16.76 6.73 2.47
C MET A 1 15.43 6.01 2.26
N ALA A 2 14.64 6.44 1.28
CA ALA A 2 13.37 5.78 0.94
C ALA A 2 13.63 4.43 0.24
N LYS A 3 12.93 3.37 0.66
CA LYS A 3 13.04 2.03 0.06
C LYS A 3 11.72 1.69 -0.62
N LEU A 4 11.80 1.31 -1.90
CA LEU A 4 10.63 0.85 -2.66
C LEU A 4 10.10 -0.47 -2.05
N PRO A 5 8.77 -0.61 -1.89
CA PRO A 5 8.15 -1.84 -1.35
C PRO A 5 8.47 -3.09 -2.16
N PHE A 6 8.57 -2.95 -3.48
CA PHE A 6 8.92 -4.02 -4.41
C PHE A 6 10.06 -3.55 -5.30
N LYS A 7 11.19 -4.27 -5.28
CA LYS A 7 12.37 -3.99 -6.12
C LYS A 7 12.97 -5.31 -6.61
N HIS A 8 13.22 -5.42 -7.90
CA HIS A 8 13.95 -6.52 -8.52
C HIS A 8 14.46 -6.06 -9.91
N SER A 9 15.55 -6.64 -10.43
CA SER A 9 16.08 -6.31 -11.76
C SER A 9 15.16 -6.82 -12.89
N ASN A 10 14.67 -8.05 -12.77
CA ASN A 10 13.71 -8.66 -13.68
C ASN A 10 12.26 -8.17 -13.42
N ARG A 11 11.61 -7.61 -14.46
CA ARG A 11 10.24 -7.09 -14.46
C ARG A 11 9.17 -8.15 -14.11
N ASN A 12 9.28 -9.37 -14.61
CA ASN A 12 8.32 -10.44 -14.31
C ASN A 12 8.33 -10.82 -12.83
N ARG A 13 9.51 -10.80 -12.21
CA ARG A 13 9.64 -10.98 -10.76
C ARG A 13 9.00 -9.82 -10.01
N ILE A 14 9.18 -8.56 -10.45
CA ILE A 14 8.50 -7.40 -9.85
C ILE A 14 6.98 -7.58 -9.86
N TYR A 15 6.39 -7.94 -11.01
CA TYR A 15 4.94 -8.19 -11.09
C TYR A 15 4.49 -9.34 -10.20
N GLY A 16 5.25 -10.44 -10.16
CA GLY A 16 4.99 -11.55 -9.24
C GLY A 16 4.93 -11.08 -7.79
N ARG A 17 5.85 -10.20 -7.36
CA ARG A 17 5.85 -9.62 -6.02
C ARG A 17 4.67 -8.68 -5.79
N ILE A 18 4.39 -7.78 -6.73
CA ILE A 18 3.26 -6.84 -6.63
C ILE A 18 1.93 -7.59 -6.52
N ILE A 19 1.76 -8.73 -7.20
CA ILE A 19 0.51 -9.48 -7.16
C ILE A 19 0.43 -10.34 -5.88
N LYS A 20 1.50 -11.05 -5.52
CA LYS A 20 1.45 -12.11 -4.51
C LYS A 20 1.95 -11.71 -3.13
N GLU A 21 2.92 -10.80 -3.04
CA GLU A 21 3.57 -10.47 -1.77
C GLU A 21 2.83 -9.34 -1.03
N LYS A 22 2.78 -9.47 0.30
CA LYS A 22 2.31 -8.41 1.20
C LYS A 22 3.42 -7.37 1.39
N VAL A 23 3.07 -6.08 1.36
CA VAL A 23 4.02 -5.00 1.64
C VAL A 23 4.48 -5.07 3.09
N LYS A 24 5.79 -5.09 3.30
CA LYS A 24 6.41 -4.97 4.63
C LYS A 24 6.82 -3.51 4.85
N LEU A 25 6.15 -2.83 5.77
CA LEU A 25 6.47 -1.44 6.12
C LEU A 25 7.54 -1.40 7.22
N PRO A 26 8.54 -0.50 7.14
CA PRO A 26 9.53 -0.33 8.21
C PRO A 26 8.89 0.14 9.51
N PRO A 27 9.37 -0.30 10.69
CA PRO A 27 8.76 0.01 11.99
C PRO A 27 8.92 1.48 12.44
N ARG A 28 9.52 2.33 11.61
CA ARG A 28 9.87 3.72 11.94
C ARG A 28 8.71 4.71 11.74
N HIS A 29 7.55 4.24 11.33
CA HIS A 29 6.39 5.09 11.06
C HIS A 29 5.41 5.00 12.23
N SER A 30 4.58 6.04 12.40
CA SER A 30 3.48 6.00 13.35
C SER A 30 2.44 4.93 12.96
N ILE A 31 1.60 4.53 13.90
CA ILE A 31 0.57 3.51 13.68
C ILE A 31 -0.41 3.97 12.59
N GLU A 32 -0.69 5.27 12.56
CA GLU A 32 -1.54 5.96 11.59
C GLU A 32 -0.95 5.87 10.19
N ALA A 33 0.33 6.25 10.05
CA ALA A 33 1.06 6.15 8.79
C ALA A 33 1.13 4.70 8.29
N HIS A 34 1.33 3.74 9.20
CA HIS A 34 1.28 2.31 8.86
C HIS A 34 -0.09 1.86 8.35
N SER A 35 -1.18 2.34 8.97
CA SER A 35 -2.55 1.97 8.61
C SER A 35 -2.93 2.55 7.26
N LEU A 36 -2.62 3.82 7.02
CA LEU A 36 -2.86 4.51 5.76
C LEU A 36 -2.09 3.83 4.60
N LEU A 37 -0.79 3.62 4.77
CA LEU A 37 0.04 2.98 3.74
C LEU A 37 -0.43 1.55 3.41
N LYS A 38 -0.86 0.78 4.41
CA LYS A 38 -1.44 -0.56 4.19
C LYS A 38 -2.74 -0.48 3.39
N GLY A 39 -3.60 0.50 3.68
CA GLY A 39 -4.86 0.72 2.96
C GLY A 39 -4.66 1.00 1.47
N PHE A 40 -3.62 1.77 1.11
CA PHE A 40 -3.30 2.06 -0.29
C PHE A 40 -2.69 0.89 -1.06
N VAL A 41 -1.89 0.05 -0.41
CA VAL A 41 -1.21 -1.09 -1.08
C VAL A 41 -1.98 -2.41 -0.93
N GLN A 42 -3.22 -2.34 -0.45
CA GLN A 42 -4.12 -3.45 -0.22
C GLN A 42 -4.39 -4.20 -1.53
N LYS A 43 -4.35 -5.53 -1.48
CA LYS A 43 -4.73 -6.35 -2.64
C LYS A 43 -6.24 -6.40 -2.77
N GLY A 44 -6.73 -6.23 -4.00
CA GLY A 44 -8.15 -6.18 -4.32
C GLY A 44 -8.64 -4.73 -4.46
N PRO A 45 -8.95 -4.24 -5.68
CA PRO A 45 -9.31 -2.86 -5.92
C PRO A 45 -10.45 -2.35 -5.01
N LEU A 46 -11.51 -3.13 -4.83
CA LEU A 46 -12.67 -2.74 -4.00
C LEU A 46 -12.38 -2.63 -2.50
N LYS A 47 -11.26 -3.20 -2.03
CA LYS A 47 -10.82 -3.14 -0.61
C LYS A 47 -9.76 -2.06 -0.37
N MET A 48 -9.24 -1.46 -1.44
CA MET A 48 -8.24 -0.40 -1.36
C MET A 48 -8.91 0.92 -0.97
N ILE A 49 -8.32 1.62 0.00
CA ILE A 49 -8.81 2.93 0.43
C ILE A 49 -8.94 3.86 -0.79
N GLY A 50 -10.00 4.65 -0.86
CA GLY A 50 -10.23 5.52 -2.01
C GLY A 50 -11.06 4.91 -3.14
N SER A 51 -11.37 3.62 -3.11
CA SER A 51 -12.06 2.94 -4.22
C SER A 51 -13.58 2.96 -4.12
N ARG A 52 -14.13 3.47 -3.02
CA ARG A 52 -15.58 3.63 -2.80
C ARG A 52 -16.08 4.99 -3.31
N PRO A 53 -17.41 5.18 -3.49
CA PRO A 53 -17.98 6.46 -3.91
C PRO A 53 -17.60 7.68 -3.03
N ARG A 54 -17.25 7.45 -1.76
CA ARG A 54 -16.71 8.46 -0.82
C ARG A 54 -15.22 8.29 -0.52
N GLY A 55 -14.47 7.69 -1.44
CA GLY A 55 -13.07 7.33 -1.24
C GLY A 55 -12.16 8.53 -0.94
N GLY A 56 -12.46 9.71 -1.50
CA GLY A 56 -11.74 10.94 -1.18
C GLY A 56 -11.88 11.36 0.28
N ASP A 57 -13.07 11.18 0.87
CA ASP A 57 -13.32 11.50 2.27
C ASP A 57 -12.65 10.47 3.19
N GLU A 58 -12.64 9.19 2.81
CA GLU A 58 -11.90 8.14 3.52
C GLU A 58 -10.40 8.46 3.62
N ILE A 59 -9.80 8.97 2.54
CA ILE A 59 -8.38 9.35 2.52
C ILE A 59 -8.13 10.59 3.38
N LYS A 60 -8.96 11.63 3.25
CA LYS A 60 -8.78 12.92 3.95
C LYS A 60 -9.11 12.83 5.44
N SER A 61 -10.06 11.99 5.83
CA SER A 61 -10.48 11.80 7.22
C SER A 61 -9.57 10.84 7.99
N ASN A 62 -8.58 10.20 7.34
CA ASN A 62 -7.62 9.35 8.02
C ASN A 62 -6.71 10.23 8.89
N ARG A 63 -6.80 10.05 10.21
CA ARG A 63 -6.00 10.75 11.22
C ARG A 63 -4.58 10.21 11.28
#